data_AF-A0A3D2RN28-F1
#
_entry.id   AF-A0A3D2RN28-F1
#
_cell.length_a   1.000
_cell.length_b   1.000
_cell.length_c   1.000
_cell.angle_alpha   90.00
_cell.angle_beta   90.00
_cell.angle_gamma   90.00
#
_symmetry.space_group_name_H-M   'P 1'
#
loop_
_entity.id
_entity.type
_entity.pdbx_description
1 polymer ?
#
loop_
_entity_poly.entity_id
_entity_poly.type
_entity_poly.pdbx_seq_one_letter_code
_entity_poly.pdbx_strand_id
1 'polypeptide(L)'
;MSFRSAIFVCALAVMAFLASDQVSARTDVNIDGDWHFTGGSIDGSTIDIVVDLPHTWNAMDVASGYEYYRGQGTYRKSLTIPASDIGKRMFLHFEAAQSVADVNVNGTHVGQHRGGYTAFAFEITDFVHEGVNEIVVEVSNEP
;
A
#
# COMPACT_ATOMS: atom_id res chain seq x y z
N MET A 1 -3.74 -23.38 79.60
CA MET A 1 -5.02 -23.37 78.85
C MET A 1 -5.26 -21.98 78.29
N SER A 2 -5.08 -21.80 76.98
CA SER A 2 -5.84 -20.86 76.13
C SER A 2 -5.15 -20.81 74.76
N PHE A 3 -5.70 -21.59 73.84
CA PHE A 3 -5.38 -21.58 72.41
C PHE A 3 -6.06 -20.36 71.78
N ARG A 4 -5.33 -19.53 71.03
CA ARG A 4 -5.92 -18.62 70.05
C ARG A 4 -5.09 -18.63 68.78
N SER A 5 -5.53 -19.50 67.87
CA SER A 5 -5.16 -19.53 66.47
C SER A 5 -5.46 -18.18 65.82
N ALA A 6 -4.48 -17.59 65.15
CA ALA A 6 -4.70 -16.58 64.13
C ALA A 6 -4.31 -17.20 62.81
N ILE A 7 -5.30 -17.78 62.13
CA ILE A 7 -5.19 -18.21 60.73
C ILE A 7 -5.03 -16.92 59.93
N PHE A 8 -3.82 -16.68 59.41
CA PHE A 8 -3.60 -15.65 58.40
C PHE A 8 -4.21 -16.18 57.10
N VAL A 9 -5.37 -15.64 56.73
CA VAL A 9 -6.06 -15.97 55.48
C VAL A 9 -5.20 -15.46 54.33
N CYS A 10 -4.55 -16.38 53.63
CA CYS A 10 -4.01 -16.15 52.29
C CYS A 10 -5.16 -15.87 51.33
N ALA A 11 -5.41 -14.61 51.03
CA ALA A 11 -6.21 -14.21 49.88
C ALA A 11 -5.28 -13.59 48.83
N LEU A 12 -4.48 -14.41 48.16
CA LEU A 12 -3.90 -14.04 46.88
C LEU A 12 -5.05 -14.03 45.87
N ALA A 13 -5.63 -12.86 45.61
CA ALA A 13 -6.50 -12.65 44.48
C ALA A 13 -5.65 -12.80 43.22
N VAL A 14 -5.64 -14.01 42.63
CA VAL A 14 -5.16 -14.20 41.26
C VAL A 14 -6.20 -13.57 40.35
N MET A 15 -6.08 -12.26 40.10
CA MET A 15 -6.74 -11.65 38.95
C MET A 15 -6.07 -12.21 37.71
N ALA A 16 -6.68 -13.25 37.15
CA ALA A 16 -6.38 -13.66 35.79
C ALA A 16 -6.72 -12.48 34.87
N PHE A 17 -5.70 -11.77 34.40
CA PHE A 17 -5.84 -10.89 33.25
C PHE A 17 -6.15 -11.78 32.06
N LEU A 18 -7.45 -11.91 31.74
CA LEU A 18 -7.85 -12.34 30.41
C LEU A 18 -7.43 -11.22 29.46
N ALA A 19 -6.21 -11.31 28.92
CA ALA A 19 -5.87 -10.55 27.73
C ALA A 19 -6.85 -11.03 26.65
N SER A 20 -7.82 -10.19 26.29
CA SER A 20 -8.59 -10.45 25.09
C SER A 20 -7.62 -10.30 23.93
N ASP A 21 -7.28 -11.39 23.26
CA ASP A 21 -6.71 -11.29 21.93
C ASP A 21 -7.76 -10.61 21.05
N GLN A 22 -7.56 -9.31 20.81
CA GLN A 22 -8.32 -8.60 19.81
C GLN A 22 -7.89 -9.19 18.48
N VAL A 23 -8.70 -10.08 17.91
CA VAL A 23 -8.55 -10.50 16.52
C VAL A 23 -8.71 -9.24 15.68
N SER A 24 -7.59 -8.65 15.27
CA SER A 24 -7.60 -7.49 14.37
C SER A 24 -8.22 -7.97 13.07
N ALA A 25 -9.35 -7.35 12.68
CA ALA A 25 -9.88 -7.53 11.35
C ALA A 25 -8.84 -7.05 10.32
N ARG A 26 -8.94 -7.59 9.10
CA ARG A 26 -8.24 -7.03 7.95
C ARG A 26 -8.66 -5.57 7.79
N THR A 27 -7.69 -4.69 7.61
CA THR A 27 -7.93 -3.28 7.27
C THR A 27 -7.55 -3.06 5.81
N ASP A 28 -8.42 -2.38 5.07
CA ASP A 28 -8.12 -1.89 3.73
C ASP A 28 -7.99 -0.36 3.80
N VAL A 29 -6.88 0.17 3.30
CA VAL A 29 -6.59 1.61 3.28
C VAL A 29 -6.58 2.06 1.83
N ASN A 30 -7.48 2.97 1.47
CA ASN A 30 -7.44 3.61 0.16
C ASN A 30 -6.25 4.56 0.09
N ILE A 31 -5.45 4.45 -0.97
CA ILE A 31 -4.26 5.26 -1.20
C ILE A 31 -4.32 5.98 -2.56
N ASP A 32 -5.53 6.22 -3.08
CA ASP A 32 -5.74 6.73 -4.45
C ASP A 32 -5.35 8.19 -4.60
N GLY A 33 -5.41 8.97 -3.53
CA GLY A 33 -5.11 10.40 -3.59
C GLY A 33 -3.62 10.72 -3.70
N ASP A 34 -3.29 11.90 -4.22
CA ASP A 34 -1.97 12.55 -4.11
C ASP A 34 -0.79 11.73 -4.65
N TRP A 35 -0.93 11.12 -5.83
CA TRP A 35 0.20 10.50 -6.54
C TRP A 35 0.93 11.53 -7.40
N HIS A 36 2.25 11.57 -7.31
CA HIS A 36 3.06 12.35 -8.25
C HIS A 36 3.28 11.53 -9.51
N PHE A 37 2.69 11.97 -10.62
CA PHE A 37 2.76 11.30 -11.91
C PHE A 37 3.73 12.02 -12.85
N THR A 38 4.63 11.25 -13.46
CA THR A 38 5.47 11.70 -14.58
C THR A 38 5.31 10.77 -15.77
N GLY A 39 5.15 11.29 -16.98
CA GLY A 39 5.02 10.46 -18.19
C GLY A 39 5.17 11.25 -19.48
N GLY A 40 5.15 10.56 -20.61
CA GLY A 40 5.12 11.21 -21.93
C GLY A 40 3.71 11.55 -22.40
N SER A 41 3.65 12.40 -23.42
CA SER A 41 2.44 12.81 -24.14
C SER A 41 2.64 12.65 -25.65
N ILE A 42 1.55 12.57 -26.42
CA ILE A 42 1.58 12.34 -27.87
C ILE A 42 2.26 13.49 -28.63
N ASP A 43 2.22 14.70 -28.09
CA ASP A 43 2.89 15.89 -28.62
C ASP A 43 4.39 15.96 -28.27
N GLY A 44 4.92 14.94 -27.59
CA GLY A 44 6.31 14.86 -27.16
C GLY A 44 6.61 15.64 -25.88
N SER A 45 5.61 16.23 -25.22
CA SER A 45 5.78 16.89 -23.94
C SER A 45 5.90 15.89 -22.78
N THR A 46 6.47 16.34 -21.68
CA THR A 46 6.49 15.62 -20.41
C THR A 46 5.34 16.10 -19.53
N ILE A 47 4.55 15.15 -19.03
CA ILE A 47 3.57 15.37 -17.98
C ILE A 47 4.29 15.23 -16.65
N ASP A 48 4.08 16.20 -15.75
CA ASP A 48 4.60 16.21 -14.38
C ASP A 48 3.57 16.90 -13.46
N ILE A 49 2.70 16.10 -12.84
CA ILE A 49 1.52 16.59 -12.11
C ILE A 49 1.21 15.69 -10.90
N VAL A 50 0.42 16.21 -9.96
CA VAL A 50 -0.21 15.39 -8.92
C VAL A 50 -1.58 14.92 -9.43
N VAL A 51 -1.89 13.64 -9.24
CA VAL A 51 -3.12 12.99 -9.69
C VAL A 51 -3.73 12.17 -8.57
N ASP A 52 -5.05 12.00 -8.64
CA ASP A 52 -5.77 10.99 -7.87
C ASP A 52 -6.12 9.83 -8.81
N LEU A 53 -6.08 8.61 -8.29
CA LEU A 53 -6.58 7.43 -9.00
C LEU A 53 -8.11 7.38 -8.93
N PRO A 54 -8.79 6.81 -9.95
CA PRO A 54 -8.24 6.23 -11.17
C PRO A 54 -7.73 7.29 -12.15
N HIS A 55 -6.56 7.04 -12.74
CA HIS A 55 -5.90 7.97 -13.67
C HIS A 55 -5.43 7.26 -14.95
N THR A 56 -5.45 7.99 -16.06
CA THR A 56 -4.75 7.61 -17.31
C THR A 56 -4.17 8.85 -17.97
N TRP A 57 -2.91 8.75 -18.42
CA TRP A 57 -2.26 9.83 -19.16
C TRP A 57 -2.85 10.04 -20.57
N ASN A 58 -3.61 9.07 -21.08
CA ASN A 58 -4.25 9.18 -22.40
C ASN A 58 -5.63 9.86 -22.35
N ALA A 59 -6.07 10.41 -21.21
CA ALA A 59 -7.41 10.98 -21.08
C ALA A 59 -7.70 12.09 -22.12
N MET A 60 -6.69 12.91 -22.45
CA MET A 60 -6.81 14.00 -23.43
C MET A 60 -6.42 13.58 -24.86
N ASP A 61 -5.48 12.63 -25.01
CA ASP A 61 -5.02 12.14 -26.32
C ASP A 61 -6.14 11.52 -27.15
N VAL A 62 -7.00 10.73 -26.50
CA VAL A 62 -8.06 9.97 -27.18
C VAL A 62 -9.13 10.90 -27.79
N ALA A 63 -9.20 12.15 -27.34
CA ALA A 63 -10.06 13.17 -27.95
C ALA A 63 -9.51 13.70 -29.30
N SER A 64 -8.23 13.45 -29.60
CA SER A 64 -7.51 14.00 -30.75
C SER A 64 -7.46 13.06 -31.97
N GLY A 65 -7.89 11.79 -31.83
CA GLY A 65 -7.91 10.80 -32.92
C GLY A 65 -7.68 9.36 -32.44
N TYR A 66 -7.27 8.47 -33.36
CA TYR A 66 -6.90 7.08 -33.05
C TYR A 66 -5.45 6.92 -32.56
N GLU A 67 -4.66 8.00 -32.60
CA GLU A 67 -3.28 8.00 -32.12
C GLU A 67 -3.24 8.57 -30.70
N TYR A 68 -2.59 7.86 -29.79
CA TYR A 68 -2.40 8.27 -28.40
C TYR A 68 -1.01 7.84 -27.93
N TYR A 69 -0.48 8.50 -26.91
CA TYR A 69 0.85 8.17 -26.39
C TYR A 69 0.90 6.74 -25.86
N ARG A 70 1.84 5.96 -26.39
CA ARG A 70 2.19 4.64 -25.88
C ARG A 70 3.63 4.65 -25.43
N GLY A 71 3.86 4.29 -24.19
CA GLY A 71 5.15 4.42 -23.52
C GLY A 71 5.02 4.15 -22.04
N GLN A 72 5.92 4.77 -21.26
CA GLN A 72 6.00 4.60 -19.82
C GLN A 72 5.47 5.82 -19.08
N GLY A 73 4.74 5.58 -18.00
CA GLY A 73 4.39 6.55 -16.98
C GLY A 73 4.78 6.03 -15.60
N THR A 74 5.20 6.93 -14.71
CA THR A 74 5.66 6.61 -13.36
C THR A 74 4.77 7.32 -12.35
N TYR A 75 4.19 6.57 -11.43
CA TYR A 75 3.44 7.07 -10.29
C TYR A 75 4.31 6.92 -9.04
N ARG A 76 4.49 8.00 -8.27
CA ARG A 76 5.22 7.99 -7.00
C ARG A 76 4.31 8.43 -5.85
N LYS A 77 4.39 7.73 -4.72
CA LYS A 77 3.65 8.05 -3.50
C LYS A 77 4.51 7.91 -2.27
N SER A 78 4.43 8.91 -1.39
CA SER A 78 4.89 8.80 -0.01
C SER A 78 3.77 8.26 0.86
N LEU A 79 3.99 7.11 1.50
CA LEU A 79 3.04 6.45 2.39
C LEU A 79 3.61 6.39 3.81
N THR A 80 2.90 6.96 4.77
CA THR A 80 3.28 6.89 6.19
C THR A 80 2.68 5.65 6.84
N ILE A 81 3.53 4.77 7.35
CA ILE A 81 3.14 3.57 8.08
C ILE A 81 3.33 3.82 9.59
N PRO A 82 2.27 3.71 10.41
CA PRO A 82 2.38 3.92 11.84
C PRO A 82 3.07 2.74 12.52
N ALA A 83 3.74 3.01 13.66
CA ALA A 83 4.39 1.98 14.47
C ALA A 83 3.47 0.80 14.83
N SER A 84 2.17 1.06 15.01
CA SER A 84 1.16 0.06 15.33
C SER A 84 0.90 -0.97 14.23
N ASP A 85 1.35 -0.71 13.01
CA ASP A 85 1.17 -1.60 11.87
C ASP A 85 2.43 -2.40 11.52
N ILE A 86 3.57 -2.07 12.12
CA ILE A 86 4.81 -2.83 11.95
C ILE A 86 4.63 -4.25 12.52
N GLY A 87 5.08 -5.24 11.76
CA GLY A 87 4.91 -6.67 12.06
C GLY A 87 3.58 -7.27 11.55
N LYS A 88 2.65 -6.46 11.03
CA LYS A 88 1.50 -6.96 10.28
C LYS A 88 1.91 -7.29 8.84
N ARG A 89 1.20 -8.22 8.21
CA ARG A 89 1.35 -8.46 6.76
C ARG A 89 0.68 -7.33 5.98
N MET A 90 1.41 -6.74 5.05
CA MET A 90 0.94 -5.61 4.24
C MET A 90 0.99 -5.96 2.76
N PHE A 91 -0.03 -5.54 2.02
CA PHE A 91 -0.15 -5.80 0.60
C PHE A 91 -0.49 -4.51 -0.13
N LEU A 92 0.15 -4.28 -1.27
CA LEU A 92 -0.37 -3.34 -2.26
C LEU A 92 -1.32 -4.10 -3.17
N HIS A 93 -2.57 -3.66 -3.23
CA HIS A 93 -3.62 -4.25 -4.05
C HIS A 93 -4.00 -3.28 -5.16
N PHE A 94 -3.93 -3.74 -6.40
CA PHE A 94 -4.23 -2.98 -7.60
C PHE A 94 -5.43 -3.60 -8.30
N GLU A 95 -6.42 -2.79 -8.63
CA GLU A 95 -7.58 -3.27 -9.40
C GLU A 95 -7.24 -3.48 -10.88
N ALA A 96 -6.36 -2.64 -11.44
CA ALA A 96 -5.83 -2.75 -12.80
C ALA A 96 -4.62 -1.81 -13.02
N ALA A 97 -3.75 -2.15 -13.97
CA ALA A 97 -2.71 -1.26 -14.49
C ALA A 97 -2.37 -1.61 -15.96
N GLN A 98 -2.71 -0.73 -16.90
CA GLN A 98 -2.59 -1.02 -18.34
C GLN A 98 -1.22 -0.63 -18.91
N SER A 99 -0.39 -1.56 -19.41
CA SER A 99 -0.54 -3.04 -19.50
C SER A 99 0.47 -3.83 -18.68
N VAL A 100 1.64 -3.26 -18.41
CA VAL A 100 2.68 -3.86 -17.56
C VAL A 100 2.94 -2.90 -16.42
N ALA A 101 2.98 -3.40 -15.18
CA ALA A 101 3.29 -2.61 -14.00
C ALA A 101 4.46 -3.23 -13.25
N ASP A 102 5.52 -2.46 -13.03
CA ASP A 102 6.63 -2.77 -12.16
C ASP A 102 6.50 -1.95 -10.87
N VAL A 103 6.53 -2.63 -9.72
CA VAL A 103 6.29 -2.03 -8.41
C VAL A 103 7.56 -2.07 -7.58
N ASN A 104 7.98 -0.89 -7.10
CA ASN A 104 9.12 -0.73 -6.22
C ASN A 104 8.69 -0.07 -4.92
N VAL A 105 9.26 -0.51 -3.80
CA VAL A 105 9.06 0.09 -2.47
C VAL A 105 10.42 0.42 -1.89
N ASN A 106 10.63 1.67 -1.47
CA ASN A 106 11.90 2.17 -0.95
C ASN A 106 13.09 1.83 -1.86
N GLY A 107 12.92 2.00 -3.17
CA GLY A 107 13.92 1.69 -4.18
C GLY A 107 14.13 0.19 -4.47
N THR A 108 13.45 -0.72 -3.77
CA THR A 108 13.57 -2.16 -3.97
C THR A 108 12.43 -2.69 -4.83
N HIS A 109 12.75 -3.45 -5.88
CA HIS A 109 11.73 -4.08 -6.73
C HIS A 109 10.98 -5.18 -5.97
N VAL A 110 9.64 -5.07 -5.95
CA VAL A 110 8.74 -6.01 -5.27
C VAL A 110 8.17 -7.03 -6.27
N GLY A 111 7.83 -6.60 -7.48
CA GLY A 111 7.31 -7.49 -8.50
C GLY A 111 6.79 -6.78 -9.74
N GLN A 112 6.41 -7.59 -10.73
CA GLN A 112 5.86 -7.14 -12.01
C GLN A 112 4.54 -7.86 -12.32
N HIS A 113 3.56 -7.11 -12.81
CA HIS A 113 2.32 -7.65 -13.36
C HIS A 113 2.24 -7.40 -14.87
N ARG A 114 1.72 -8.38 -15.62
CA ARG A 114 1.48 -8.28 -17.07
C ARG A 114 0.02 -8.60 -17.35
N GLY A 115 -0.68 -7.64 -17.93
CA GLY A 115 -2.12 -7.68 -18.20
C GLY A 115 -2.81 -6.50 -17.52
N GLY A 116 -3.52 -5.65 -18.26
CA GLY A 116 -4.08 -4.43 -17.69
C GLY A 116 -5.55 -4.45 -17.34
N TYR A 117 -6.15 -5.63 -17.29
CA TYR A 117 -7.58 -5.79 -16.98
C TYR A 117 -7.84 -6.74 -15.81
N THR A 118 -6.78 -7.20 -15.14
CA THR A 118 -6.87 -8.13 -14.01
C THR A 118 -6.28 -7.50 -12.76
N ALA A 119 -6.95 -7.68 -11.63
CA ALA A 119 -6.43 -7.29 -10.34
C ALA A 119 -5.19 -8.11 -9.97
N PHE A 120 -4.29 -7.50 -9.22
CA PHE A 120 -3.09 -8.15 -8.68
C PHE A 120 -2.71 -7.54 -7.33
N ALA A 121 -1.92 -8.28 -6.56
CA ALA A 121 -1.39 -7.79 -5.30
C ALA A 121 0.03 -8.29 -5.07
N PHE A 122 0.82 -7.46 -4.39
CA PHE A 122 2.15 -7.83 -3.90
C PHE A 122 2.22 -7.65 -2.40
N GLU A 123 2.77 -8.64 -1.71
CA GLU A 123 3.12 -8.50 -0.30
C GLU A 123 4.34 -7.59 -0.16
N ILE A 124 4.24 -6.57 0.68
CA ILE A 124 5.27 -5.55 0.90
C ILE A 124 5.82 -5.53 2.33
N THR A 125 5.42 -6.52 3.15
CA THR A 125 5.74 -6.61 4.59
C THR A 125 7.22 -6.37 4.90
N ASP A 126 8.13 -6.97 4.13
CA ASP A 126 9.58 -6.90 4.36
C ASP A 126 10.26 -5.71 3.67
N PHE A 127 9.50 -4.90 2.91
CA PHE A 127 10.01 -3.78 2.13
C PHE A 127 9.71 -2.43 2.77
N VAL A 128 8.90 -2.42 3.83
CA VAL A 128 8.46 -1.21 4.53
C VAL A 128 9.08 -1.07 5.91
N HIS A 129 9.09 0.16 6.41
CA HIS A 129 9.51 0.51 7.76
C HIS A 129 8.53 1.49 8.41
N GLU A 130 8.69 1.73 9.71
CA GLU A 130 7.93 2.77 10.41
C GLU A 130 8.22 4.15 9.80
N GLY A 131 7.18 4.97 9.65
CA GLY A 131 7.31 6.32 9.09
C GLY A 131 7.07 6.35 7.58
N VAL A 132 7.75 7.25 6.88
CA VAL A 132 7.50 7.53 5.46
C VAL A 132 8.22 6.51 4.59
N ASN A 133 7.47 5.86 3.70
CA ASN A 133 7.96 4.91 2.70
C ASN A 133 7.63 5.44 1.31
N GLU A 134 8.53 5.22 0.34
CA GLU A 134 8.28 5.54 -1.06
C GLU A 134 7.71 4.32 -1.80
N ILE A 135 6.61 4.52 -2.51
CA ILE A 135 6.05 3.56 -3.46
C ILE A 135 6.21 4.15 -4.86
N VAL A 136 6.80 3.38 -5.76
CA VAL A 136 6.93 3.73 -7.17
C VAL A 136 6.26 2.64 -7.99
N VAL A 137 5.37 3.05 -8.89
CA VAL A 137 4.70 2.16 -9.86
C VAL A 137 5.02 2.67 -11.24
N GLU A 138 5.83 1.91 -11.97
CA GLU A 138 6.15 2.17 -13.36
C GLU A 138 5.19 1.37 -14.23
N VAL A 139 4.42 2.06 -15.06
CA VAL A 139 3.41 1.46 -15.93
C VAL A 139 3.80 1.70 -17.38
N SER A 140 3.75 0.65 -18.20
CA SER A 140 3.94 0.74 -19.65
C SER A 140 2.74 0.20 -20.42
N ASN A 141 2.27 0.98 -21.40
CA ASN A 141 1.24 0.58 -22.38
C ASN A 141 1.81 0.39 -23.80
N GLU A 142 3.13 0.21 -23.92
CA GLU A 142 3.79 -0.13 -25.19
C GLU A 142 3.24 -1.44 -25.78
N PRO A 143 3.24 -1.59 -27.12
CA PRO A 143 2.79 -2.82 -27.80
C PRO A 143 3.66 -4.05 -27.52
#